data_AF-A0A929XBY7-F1
#
_entry.id   AF-A0A929XBY7-F1
#
_cell.length_a   1.000
_cell.length_b   1.000
_cell.length_c   1.000
_cell.angle_alpha   90.00
_cell.angle_beta   90.00
_cell.angle_gamma   90.00
#
_symmetry.space_group_name_H-M   'P 1'
#
loop_
_entity.id
_entity.type
_entity.pdbx_description
1 polymer ?
#
loop_
_entity_poly.entity_id
_entity_poly.type
_entity_poly.pdbx_seq_one_letter_code
_entity_poly.pdbx_strand_id
1 'polypeptide(L)'
;FSNLKFDKLSKQRGHYLITEYKKSLKNELAGKMQLLFYIYLLKTGLNLKEVKGKLISGKKVILVDDTSENFALMEQILSEISALANLEKPPKFTQGKFCQNCAYHDYCTA
;
A
#
# COMPACT_ATOMS: atom_id res chain seq x y z
N PHE A 1 -1.84 -9.14 -13.22
CA PHE A 1 -2.29 -7.73 -13.27
C PHE A 1 -3.81 -7.54 -13.30
N SER A 2 -4.63 -8.57 -13.56
CA SER A 2 -6.10 -8.45 -13.76
C SER A 2 -6.90 -7.93 -12.56
N ASN A 3 -6.32 -7.88 -11.36
CA ASN A 3 -7.01 -7.52 -10.12
C ASN A 3 -6.59 -6.15 -9.56
N LEU A 4 -5.76 -5.37 -10.28
CA LEU A 4 -5.40 -4.02 -9.85
C LEU A 4 -6.54 -3.05 -10.19
N LYS A 5 -7.07 -2.39 -9.17
CA LYS A 5 -8.11 -1.37 -9.31
C LYS A 5 -7.57 -0.02 -8.84
N PHE A 6 -7.35 0.87 -9.79
CA PHE A 6 -6.98 2.27 -9.52
C PHE A 6 -8.24 3.13 -9.53
N ASP A 7 -8.32 4.13 -8.65
CA ASP A 7 -9.35 5.15 -8.78
C ASP A 7 -9.13 5.97 -10.06
N LYS A 8 -7.89 6.37 -10.32
CA LYS A 8 -7.49 7.04 -11.55
C LYS A 8 -6.05 6.74 -11.92
N LEU A 9 -5.84 6.40 -13.19
CA LEU A 9 -4.53 6.30 -13.83
C LEU A 9 -4.47 7.30 -14.98
N SER A 10 -3.38 8.05 -15.09
CA SER A 10 -3.20 9.05 -16.16
C SER A 10 -1.80 8.96 -16.74
N LYS A 11 -1.70 8.98 -18.07
CA LYS A 11 -0.43 9.07 -18.77
C LYS A 11 -0.07 10.55 -18.95
N GLN A 12 1.07 10.95 -18.43
CA GLN A 12 1.65 12.28 -18.65
C GLN A 12 2.84 12.17 -19.60
N ARG A 13 3.38 13.30 -20.05
CA ARG A 13 4.60 13.31 -20.87
C ARG A 13 5.75 12.73 -20.02
N GLY A 14 6.19 11.53 -20.36
CA GLY A 14 7.34 10.85 -19.75
C GLY A 14 7.03 9.89 -18.59
N HIS A 15 5.86 9.98 -17.94
CA HIS A 15 5.54 9.16 -16.77
C HIS A 15 4.05 8.83 -16.64
N TYR A 16 3.73 7.85 -15.78
CA TYR A 16 2.37 7.56 -15.36
C TYR A 16 2.09 8.15 -13.97
N LEU A 17 0.88 8.70 -13.78
CA LEU A 17 0.42 9.22 -12.50
C LEU A 17 -0.79 8.41 -12.02
N ILE A 18 -0.66 7.79 -10.85
CA ILE A 18 -1.74 7.13 -10.14
C ILE A 18 -2.33 8.12 -9.15
N THR A 19 -3.64 8.31 -9.16
CA THR A 19 -4.34 9.13 -8.15
C THR A 19 -5.32 8.28 -7.38
N GLU A 20 -5.20 8.29 -6.06
CA GLU A 20 -6.08 7.58 -5.13
C GLU A 20 -6.84 8.61 -4.27
N TYR A 21 -8.15 8.40 -4.10
CA TYR A 21 -9.01 9.27 -3.32
C TYR A 21 -9.44 8.55 -2.03
N LYS A 22 -9.28 9.21 -0.89
CA LYS A 22 -9.74 8.71 0.41
C LYS A 22 -10.72 9.70 1.03
N LYS A 23 -11.76 9.16 1.68
CA LYS A 23 -12.70 9.96 2.49
C LYS A 23 -12.00 10.58 3.70
N SER A 24 -11.02 9.89 4.28
CA SER A 24 -10.19 10.41 5.36
C SER A 24 -8.78 9.84 5.28
N LEU A 25 -7.80 10.62 5.74
CA LEU A 25 -6.43 10.17 5.93
C LEU A 25 -6.09 10.02 7.42
N LYS A 26 -6.99 9.43 8.22
CA LYS A 26 -6.68 9.12 9.62
C LYS A 26 -5.47 8.18 9.77
N ASN A 27 -5.25 7.32 8.77
CA ASN A 27 -4.03 6.52 8.62
C ASN A 27 -3.37 6.87 7.27
N GLU A 28 -2.54 7.91 7.27
CA GLU A 28 -1.80 8.36 6.09
C GLU A 28 -0.83 7.30 5.57
N LEU A 29 -0.21 6.55 6.49
CA LEU A 29 0.76 5.52 6.14
C LEU A 29 0.10 4.42 5.30
N ALA A 30 -1.09 3.95 5.69
CA ALA A 30 -1.83 2.95 4.91
C ALA A 30 -2.13 3.42 3.48
N GLY A 31 -2.54 4.69 3.32
CA GLY A 31 -2.77 5.25 1.99
C GLY A 31 -1.50 5.39 1.16
N LYS A 32 -0.38 5.80 1.78
CA LYS A 32 0.93 5.85 1.13
C LYS A 32 1.40 4.45 0.69
N MET A 33 1.28 3.46 1.57
CA MET A 33 1.70 2.07 1.29
C MET A 33 0.88 1.45 0.15
N GLN A 34 -0.44 1.66 0.12
CA GLN A 34 -1.27 1.20 -1.00
C GLN A 34 -0.79 1.80 -2.33
N LEU A 35 -0.54 3.11 -2.37
CA LEU A 35 -0.13 3.79 -3.58
C LEU A 35 1.27 3.38 -4.02
N LEU A 36 2.18 3.22 -3.06
CA LEU A 36 3.54 2.76 -3.30
C LEU A 36 3.57 1.31 -3.81
N PHE A 37 2.68 0.43 -3.34
CA PHE A 37 2.53 -0.93 -3.89
C PHE A 37 2.12 -0.91 -5.37
N TYR A 38 1.21 0.00 -5.76
CA TYR A 38 0.83 0.18 -7.16
C TYR A 38 1.99 0.68 -8.03
N ILE A 39 2.72 1.68 -7.54
CA ILE A 39 3.92 2.21 -8.21
C ILE A 39 4.94 1.08 -8.43
N TYR A 40 5.23 0.32 -7.37
CA TYR A 40 6.15 -0.82 -7.39
C TYR A 40 5.76 -1.83 -8.46
N LEU A 41 4.50 -2.30 -8.46
CA LEU A 41 4.02 -3.29 -9.44
C LEU A 41 4.07 -2.79 -10.89
N LEU A 42 3.79 -1.51 -11.14
CA LEU A 42 3.86 -0.98 -12.50
C LEU A 42 5.31 -0.79 -12.97
N LYS A 43 6.22 -0.40 -12.07
CA LYS A 43 7.65 -0.24 -12.38
C LYS A 43 8.33 -1.58 -12.62
N THR A 44 8.17 -2.55 -11.71
CA THR A 44 8.84 -3.86 -11.80
C THR A 44 8.12 -4.83 -12.73
N GLY A 45 6.80 -4.74 -12.82
CA GLY A 45 5.99 -5.66 -13.59
C GLY A 45 5.82 -5.28 -15.07
N LEU A 46 5.86 -3.98 -15.39
CA LEU A 46 5.68 -3.47 -16.76
C LEU A 46 6.89 -2.68 -17.27
N ASN A 47 8.00 -2.63 -16.52
CA ASN A 47 9.23 -1.92 -16.87
C ASN A 47 9.01 -0.46 -17.27
N LEU A 48 8.07 0.22 -16.61
CA LEU A 48 7.85 1.65 -16.83
C LEU A 48 9.06 2.45 -16.34
N LYS A 49 9.39 3.55 -17.03
CA LYS A 49 10.54 4.38 -16.64
C LYS A 49 10.28 5.18 -15.38
N GLU A 50 9.10 5.78 -15.26
CA GLU A 50 8.73 6.67 -14.16
C GLU A 50 7.24 6.52 -13.85
N VAL A 51 6.92 6.32 -12.56
CA VAL A 51 5.55 6.24 -12.07
C VAL A 51 5.44 7.02 -10.77
N LYS A 52 4.46 7.93 -10.70
CA LYS A 52 4.20 8.78 -9.54
C LYS A 52 2.83 8.50 -8.94
N GLY A 53 2.70 8.81 -7.67
CA GLY A 53 1.47 8.67 -6.89
C GLY A 53 0.99 10.01 -6.33
N LYS A 54 -0.33 10.21 -6.36
CA LYS A 54 -1.03 11.30 -5.68
C LYS A 54 -2.19 10.75 -4.83
N LEU A 55 -2.08 10.88 -3.52
CA LEU A 55 -3.14 10.53 -2.57
C LEU A 55 -3.90 11.79 -2.15
N ILE A 56 -5.23 11.80 -2.29
CA ILE A 56 -6.08 12.97 -2.07
C ILE A 56 -7.16 12.67 -1.02
N SER A 57 -7.35 13.59 -0.08
CA SER A 57 -8.50 13.60 0.84
C SER A 57 -8.93 15.03 1.12
N GLY A 58 -10.06 15.44 0.55
CA GLY A 58 -10.50 16.83 0.58
C GLY A 58 -9.46 17.75 -0.06
N LYS A 59 -8.97 18.74 0.70
CA LYS A 59 -7.91 19.66 0.25
C LYS A 59 -6.49 19.10 0.44
N LYS A 60 -6.32 18.01 1.20
CA LYS A 60 -5.00 17.44 1.48
C LYS A 60 -4.54 16.59 0.29
N VAL A 61 -3.31 16.83 -0.12
CA VAL A 61 -2.62 16.10 -1.19
C VAL A 61 -1.29 15.58 -0.64
N ILE A 62 -1.02 14.30 -0.86
CA ILE A 62 0.26 13.66 -0.54
C ILE A 62 0.81 13.07 -1.83
N LEU A 63 2.07 13.37 -2.13
CA LEU A 63 2.80 12.79 -3.25
C LEU A 63 3.60 11.57 -2.79
N VAL A 64 3.72 10.59 -3.66
CA VAL A 64 4.50 9.37 -3.44
C VAL A 64 5.30 9.10 -4.71
N ASP A 65 6.62 9.03 -4.59
CA ASP A 65 7.54 8.86 -5.71
C ASP A 65 8.21 7.48 -5.68
N ASP A 66 8.74 7.07 -6.83
CA ASP A 66 9.39 5.78 -7.08
C ASP A 66 10.88 5.75 -6.68
N THR A 67 11.21 6.30 -5.52
CA THR A 67 12.59 6.34 -5.02
C THR A 67 13.12 4.95 -4.65
N SER A 68 14.45 4.77 -4.69
CA SER A 68 15.09 3.53 -4.30
C SER A 68 14.78 3.11 -2.86
N GLU A 69 14.66 4.08 -1.95
CA GLU A 69 14.31 3.85 -0.54
C GLU A 69 12.89 3.29 -0.40
N ASN A 70 11.94 3.86 -1.14
CA ASN A 70 10.55 3.39 -1.16
C ASN A 70 10.45 1.99 -1.77
N PHE A 71 11.28 1.68 -2.77
CA PHE A 71 11.31 0.35 -3.39
C PHE A 71 11.90 -0.69 -2.44
N ALA A 72 13.01 -0.37 -1.76
CA ALA A 72 13.59 -1.24 -0.74
C ALA A 72 12.59 -1.48 0.42
N LEU A 73 11.86 -0.45 0.84
CA LEU A 73 10.79 -0.58 1.83
C LEU A 73 9.67 -1.53 1.35
N MET A 74 9.26 -1.44 0.08
CA MET A 74 8.25 -2.33 -0.48
C MET A 74 8.72 -3.78 -0.55
N GLU A 75 9.94 -4.01 -1.02
CA GLU A 75 10.53 -5.35 -1.07
C GLU A 75 10.61 -5.97 0.32
N GLN A 76 11.05 -5.19 1.32
CA GLN A 76 11.07 -5.60 2.71
C GLN A 76 9.67 -5.99 3.21
N ILE A 77 8.68 -5.10 3.06
CA ILE A 77 7.30 -5.35 3.51
C ILE A 77 6.70 -6.59 2.82
N LEU A 78 6.92 -6.75 1.52
CA LEU A 78 6.43 -7.92 0.77
C LEU A 78 7.09 -9.21 1.25
N SER A 79 8.39 -9.18 1.55
CA SER A 79 9.12 -10.31 2.15
C SER A 79 8.56 -10.66 3.52
N GLU A 80 8.32 -9.66 4.39
CA GLU A 80 7.75 -9.86 5.72
C GLU A 80 6.33 -10.43 5.66
N ILE A 81 5.48 -9.93 4.75
CA ILE A 81 4.12 -10.45 4.52
C ILE A 81 4.18 -11.90 4.05
N SER A 82 5.08 -12.22 3.10
CA SER A 82 5.25 -13.58 2.60
C SER A 82 5.71 -14.53 3.71
N ALA A 83 6.70 -14.13 4.52
CA ALA A 83 7.17 -14.92 5.65
C ALA A 83 6.04 -15.17 6.67
N LEU A 84 5.26 -14.13 7.00
CA LEU A 84 4.11 -14.21 7.91
C LEU A 84 3.01 -15.14 7.39
N ALA A 85 2.65 -15.02 6.10
CA ALA A 85 1.59 -15.82 5.49
C ALA A 85 1.95 -17.31 5.35
N ASN A 86 3.24 -17.64 5.33
CA ASN A 86 3.75 -19.00 5.21
C ASN A 86 4.08 -19.67 6.56
N LEU A 87 3.78 -19.02 7.69
CA LEU A 87 3.90 -19.68 8.99
C LEU A 87 2.92 -20.86 9.07
N GLU A 88 3.37 -21.98 9.65
CA GLU A 88 2.51 -23.16 9.88
C GLU A 88 1.29 -22.79 10.75
N LYS A 89 1.49 -21.84 11.68
CA LYS A 89 0.46 -21.33 12.59
C LYS A 89 0.57 -19.81 12.69
N PRO A 90 -0.54 -19.10 12.90
CA PRO A 90 -0.50 -17.66 13.12
C PRO A 90 0.36 -17.32 14.35
N PRO A 91 1.00 -16.14 14.39
CA PRO A 91 1.78 -15.70 15.53
C PRO A 91 0.89 -15.63 16.79
N LYS A 92 1.50 -15.81 17.95
CA LYS A 92 0.79 -15.74 19.24
C LYS A 92 0.12 -14.38 19.37
N PHE A 93 -1.16 -14.40 19.73
CA PHE A 93 -1.95 -13.20 19.93
C PHE A 93 -1.33 -12.26 20.98
N THR A 94 -1.29 -10.98 20.65
CA THR A 94 -0.91 -9.88 21.55
C THR A 94 -1.89 -8.73 21.40
N GLN A 95 -2.41 -8.20 22.51
CA GLN A 95 -3.38 -7.11 22.50
C GLN A 95 -2.72 -5.80 22.02
N GLY A 96 -3.24 -5.22 20.94
CA GLY A 96 -2.83 -3.93 20.39
C GLY A 96 -3.93 -2.86 20.49
N LYS A 97 -3.57 -1.60 20.25
CA LYS A 97 -4.53 -0.46 20.28
C LYS A 97 -5.66 -0.60 19.27
N PHE A 98 -5.42 -1.26 18.14
CA PHE A 98 -6.41 -1.48 17.08
C PHE A 98 -7.39 -2.62 17.40
N CYS A 99 -7.07 -3.49 18.37
CA CYS A 99 -7.89 -4.67 18.69
C CYS A 99 -9.30 -4.30 19.15
N GLN A 100 -9.48 -3.16 19.84
CA GLN A 100 -10.78 -2.72 20.36
C GLN A 100 -11.87 -2.58 19.29
N ASN A 101 -11.49 -2.25 18.05
CA ASN A 101 -12.41 -2.09 16.93
C ASN A 101 -12.14 -3.11 15.80
N CYS A 102 -11.36 -4.14 16.08
CA CYS A 102 -10.99 -5.14 15.07
C CYS A 102 -12.14 -6.13 14.85
N ALA A 103 -12.60 -6.27 13.61
CA ALA A 103 -13.66 -7.21 13.25
C ALA A 103 -13.29 -8.69 13.50
N TYR A 104 -12.00 -8.98 13.71
CA TYR A 104 -11.48 -10.33 13.96
C TYR A 104 -11.10 -10.57 15.43
N HIS A 105 -11.45 -9.67 16.36
CA HIS A 105 -10.99 -9.75 17.75
C HIS A 105 -11.30 -11.12 18.39
N ASP A 106 -12.55 -11.56 18.29
CA ASP A 106 -13.02 -12.81 18.90
C ASP A 106 -12.34 -14.05 18.28
N TYR A 107 -11.95 -13.99 17.00
CA TYR A 107 -11.19 -15.08 16.36
C TYR A 107 -9.74 -15.13 16.83
N CYS A 108 -9.18 -14.00 17.24
CA CYS A 108 -7.81 -13.93 17.73
C CYS A 108 -7.68 -14.31 19.21
N THR A 109 -8.76 -14.20 19.98
CA THR A 109 -8.80 -14.47 21.44
C THR A 109 -9.40 -15.82 21.82
N ALA A 110 -10.12 -16.47 20.91
CA ALA A 110 -10.61 -17.84 21.04
C ALA A 110 -9.48 -18.87 20.98
#